data_AF-F9XFL6-F1
#
_entry.id   AF-F9XFL6-F1
#
_cell.length_a   1.000
_cell.length_b   1.000
_cell.length_c   1.000
_cell.angle_alpha   90.00
_cell.angle_beta   90.00
_cell.angle_gamma   90.00
#
_symmetry.space_group_name_H-M   'P 1'
#
loop_
_entity.id
_entity.type
_entity.pdbx_description
1 polymer ?
#
loop_
_entity_poly.entity_id
_entity_poly.type
_entity_poly.pdbx_seq_one_letter_code
_entity_poly.pdbx_strand_id
1 'polypeptide(L)'
;MYTSTTTSLRRNANGATSSVYSGNKIRHLKKEDGIPLWRKDIQYDFLKLVFFDQTKCFTKFSDGTNGHTFADIYIDAMAKSSKCSKILKEKLLQDQDGAISMAMVCLLVNVGRMNTTLNFFPEMRAQLRTYHSIPALQAHQDPNAYKQLQDAPRLKSILKGATEDEPQPATMDEIKAASRPRTNPVNLIFVMSQYAPKISELHFPPPRDFFDLVMRSSLGSVSRAKAFLWLIWWYLESDFTKEDAERNPFGPGQFDPADEGADALPVKVPTLESLTEEQAAEENVDTEEEKHFGEVKRKERIAILASEPSPAMTALKRARKEKGLTTGHGVHASDDEGSEVGSYHRGMMPASVGKMSTLHLETASDYTRSPSPAGSRGFQPINNKPVSDMRIDNMLNSDDVAPDPSSPQATISGFARDHIPTPSYQAQKRHRGVTQHQSAVMTHRKQQIDYTLDRRIRKAHVAFRNTRESESAIVRAWKRIRALPLDYDSEEE
;
A
#
# COMPACT_ATOMS: atom_id res chain seq x y z
N MET A 1 5.66 19.98 14.41
CA MET A 1 6.49 19.41 15.49
C MET A 1 6.71 17.94 15.19
N TYR A 2 7.86 17.59 14.63
CA TYR A 2 8.24 16.20 14.35
C TYR A 2 8.90 15.63 15.60
N THR A 3 8.37 14.53 16.12
CA THR A 3 8.93 13.83 17.27
C THR A 3 10.18 13.04 16.83
N SER A 4 11.33 13.40 17.39
CA SER A 4 12.57 12.63 17.26
C SER A 4 12.33 11.18 17.66
N THR A 5 12.55 10.25 16.74
CA THR A 5 12.40 8.82 17.03
C THR A 5 13.63 8.36 17.79
N THR A 6 13.49 8.20 19.10
CA THR A 6 14.50 7.59 19.95
C THR A 6 14.82 6.18 19.44
N THR A 7 16.10 5.94 19.20
CA THR A 7 16.69 4.69 18.72
C THR A 7 16.55 3.61 19.79
N SER A 8 15.39 2.95 19.90
CA SER A 8 15.16 2.01 21.00
C SER A 8 15.61 0.58 20.67
N LEU A 9 16.50 0.04 21.48
CA LEU A 9 16.79 -1.39 21.53
C LEU A 9 15.66 -2.08 22.30
N ARG A 10 15.19 -3.25 21.82
CA ARG A 10 14.24 -4.09 22.54
C ARG A 10 14.97 -5.23 23.24
N ARG A 11 14.68 -5.44 24.53
CA ARG A 11 15.11 -6.65 25.24
C ARG A 11 14.08 -7.76 24.99
N ASN A 12 14.53 -8.87 24.44
CA ASN A 12 13.71 -10.07 24.23
C ASN A 12 13.57 -10.84 25.55
N ALA A 13 12.58 -11.73 25.63
CA ALA A 13 12.34 -12.57 26.82
C ALA A 13 13.56 -13.41 27.25
N ASN A 14 14.47 -13.69 26.31
CA ASN A 14 15.71 -14.43 26.54
C ASN A 14 16.87 -13.53 27.03
N GLY A 15 16.62 -12.27 27.41
CA GLY A 15 17.65 -11.32 27.87
C GLY A 15 18.47 -10.66 26.75
N ALA A 16 18.43 -11.18 25.53
CA ALA A 16 19.13 -10.61 24.37
C ALA A 16 18.53 -9.26 23.94
N THR A 17 19.40 -8.27 23.72
CA THR A 17 19.04 -6.98 23.12
C THR A 17 18.99 -7.11 21.61
N SER A 18 17.84 -6.85 21.02
CA SER A 18 17.60 -6.86 19.58
C SER A 18 17.11 -5.49 19.10
N SER A 19 17.31 -5.20 17.82
CA SER A 19 16.79 -4.00 17.16
C SER A 19 15.27 -3.87 17.36
N VAL A 20 14.71 -2.65 17.42
CA VAL A 20 13.24 -2.45 17.39
C VAL A 20 12.54 -3.09 16.19
N TYR A 21 13.30 -3.39 15.13
CA TYR A 21 12.81 -4.03 13.92
C TYR A 21 12.91 -5.56 13.97
N SER A 22 13.35 -6.14 15.08
CA SER A 22 13.54 -7.59 15.32
C SER A 22 12.26 -8.42 15.43
N GLY A 23 11.12 -7.91 14.94
CA GLY A 23 9.88 -8.66 14.85
C GLY A 23 9.75 -9.39 13.51
N ASN A 24 8.98 -10.48 13.48
CA ASN A 24 8.67 -11.26 12.26
C ASN A 24 8.01 -10.45 11.12
N LYS A 25 7.77 -9.14 11.26
CA LYS A 25 7.10 -8.33 10.26
C LYS A 25 7.72 -6.95 10.13
N ILE A 26 8.27 -6.70 8.94
CA ILE A 26 8.65 -5.37 8.48
C ILE A 26 7.48 -4.38 8.63
N ARG A 27 7.78 -3.16 9.09
CA ARG A 27 6.77 -2.09 9.14
C ARG A 27 6.49 -1.59 7.73
N HIS A 28 5.23 -1.49 7.35
CA HIS A 28 4.83 -0.95 6.05
C HIS A 28 4.98 0.58 5.99
N LEU A 29 5.34 1.10 4.82
CA LEU A 29 5.23 2.54 4.53
C LEU A 29 3.76 2.96 4.55
N LYS A 30 3.46 3.97 5.37
CA LYS A 30 2.11 4.52 5.50
C LYS A 30 2.19 6.03 5.72
N LYS A 31 1.49 6.77 4.87
CA LYS A 31 1.27 8.22 4.96
C LYS A 31 -0.18 8.56 4.66
N GLU A 32 -0.59 9.80 4.89
CA GLU A 32 -1.90 10.29 4.48
C GLU A 32 -1.96 10.43 2.95
N ASP A 33 -3.17 10.30 2.39
CA ASP A 33 -3.41 10.40 0.94
C ASP A 33 -2.86 11.72 0.37
N GLY A 34 -2.15 11.61 -0.75
CA GLY A 34 -1.53 12.75 -1.44
C GLY A 34 -0.19 13.20 -0.88
N ILE A 35 0.27 12.69 0.26
CA ILE A 35 1.61 13.03 0.77
C ILE A 35 2.67 12.23 0.00
N PRO A 36 3.70 12.88 -0.60
CA PRO A 36 4.78 12.18 -1.30
C PRO A 36 5.57 11.22 -0.40
N LEU A 37 6.11 10.16 -1.01
CA LEU A 37 7.16 9.32 -0.44
C LEU A 37 8.52 9.91 -0.83
N TRP A 38 9.20 10.49 0.14
CA TRP A 38 10.50 11.13 -0.02
C TRP A 38 11.62 10.10 -0.03
N ARG A 39 12.82 10.51 -0.45
CA ARG A 39 14.01 9.65 -0.47
C ARG A 39 14.23 8.95 0.87
N LYS A 40 14.07 9.68 1.98
CA LYS A 40 14.21 9.14 3.34
C LYS A 40 13.19 8.05 3.67
N ASP A 41 11.97 8.11 3.11
CA ASP A 41 10.95 7.08 3.37
C ASP A 41 11.32 5.76 2.70
N ILE A 42 11.76 5.84 1.44
CA ILE A 42 12.08 4.68 0.62
C ILE A 42 13.52 4.19 0.80
N GLN A 43 14.36 4.95 1.50
CA GLN A 43 15.80 4.70 1.64
C GLN A 43 16.48 4.70 0.25
N TYR A 44 16.26 5.76 -0.51
CA TYR A 44 16.69 5.89 -1.90
C TYR A 44 18.19 5.63 -2.11
N ASP A 45 19.07 6.16 -1.25
CA ASP A 45 20.52 5.99 -1.46
C ASP A 45 20.94 4.54 -1.32
N PHE A 46 20.35 3.79 -0.38
CA PHE A 46 20.52 2.34 -0.28
C PHE A 46 20.06 1.63 -1.56
N LEU A 47 18.86 1.95 -2.05
CA LEU A 47 18.32 1.34 -3.28
C LEU A 47 19.21 1.65 -4.49
N LYS A 48 19.68 2.89 -4.60
CA LYS A 48 20.59 3.34 -5.64
C LYS A 48 21.90 2.55 -5.59
N LEU A 49 22.51 2.41 -4.42
CA LEU A 49 23.76 1.66 -4.26
C LEU A 49 23.60 0.18 -4.57
N VAL A 50 22.42 -0.41 -4.34
CA VAL A 50 22.14 -1.81 -4.70
C VAL A 50 21.98 -2.00 -6.23
N PHE A 51 21.22 -1.13 -6.89
CA PHE A 51 20.88 -1.31 -8.31
C PHE A 51 21.88 -0.67 -9.29
N PHE A 52 22.71 0.27 -8.85
CA PHE A 52 23.79 0.83 -9.66
C PHE A 52 25.16 0.20 -9.35
N ASP A 53 25.20 -0.86 -8.54
CA ASP A 53 26.42 -1.63 -8.33
C ASP A 53 26.83 -2.36 -9.63
N GLN A 54 28.07 -2.15 -10.05
CA GLN A 54 28.59 -2.65 -11.32
C GLN A 54 29.34 -3.98 -11.18
N THR A 55 29.27 -4.64 -10.03
CA THR A 55 29.98 -5.90 -9.77
C THR A 55 29.31 -7.03 -10.55
N LYS A 56 30.02 -7.52 -11.58
CA LYS A 56 29.55 -8.56 -12.50
C LYS A 56 29.82 -9.96 -11.97
N CYS A 57 29.16 -10.32 -10.88
CA CYS A 57 29.40 -11.58 -10.15
C CYS A 57 28.21 -12.54 -10.13
N PHE A 58 27.10 -12.21 -10.80
CA PHE A 58 25.87 -13.00 -10.74
C PHE A 58 25.60 -13.80 -12.02
N THR A 59 24.88 -14.89 -11.85
CA THR A 59 24.41 -15.80 -12.88
C THR A 59 22.91 -15.59 -13.10
N LYS A 60 22.48 -15.41 -14.36
CA LYS A 60 21.06 -15.30 -14.69
C LYS A 60 20.37 -16.65 -14.51
N PHE A 61 19.27 -16.66 -13.77
CA PHE A 61 18.47 -17.87 -13.58
C PHE A 61 17.82 -18.35 -14.89
N SER A 62 17.50 -17.42 -15.80
CA SER A 62 16.68 -17.74 -16.97
C SER A 62 17.43 -18.39 -18.13
N ASP A 63 18.75 -18.18 -18.23
CA ASP A 63 19.59 -18.73 -19.30
C ASP A 63 20.95 -19.27 -18.81
N GLY A 64 21.28 -19.13 -17.52
CA GLY A 64 22.52 -19.62 -16.93
C GLY A 64 23.77 -18.81 -17.29
N THR A 65 23.63 -17.68 -17.99
CA THR A 65 24.78 -16.84 -18.35
C THR A 65 25.34 -16.15 -17.10
N ASN A 66 26.67 -16.08 -16.99
CA ASN A 66 27.36 -15.45 -15.86
C ASN A 66 27.83 -14.02 -16.19
N GLY A 67 28.38 -13.32 -15.20
CA GLY A 67 28.99 -12.01 -15.39
C GLY A 67 27.99 -10.86 -15.43
N HIS A 68 26.88 -10.99 -14.72
CA HIS A 68 25.82 -9.98 -14.63
C HIS A 68 25.87 -9.23 -13.30
N THR A 69 25.33 -8.01 -13.31
CA THR A 69 25.11 -7.23 -12.09
C THR A 69 23.85 -7.70 -11.36
N PHE A 70 23.64 -7.24 -10.12
CA PHE A 70 22.38 -7.51 -9.41
C PHE A 70 21.16 -6.95 -10.16
N ALA A 71 21.29 -5.75 -10.73
CA ALA A 71 20.21 -5.14 -11.51
C ALA A 71 19.82 -5.99 -12.72
N ASP A 72 20.81 -6.49 -13.46
CA ASP A 72 20.58 -7.35 -14.63
C ASP A 72 19.77 -8.60 -14.28
N ILE A 73 20.18 -9.33 -13.22
CA ILE A 73 19.49 -10.57 -12.82
C ILE A 73 18.10 -10.31 -12.23
N TYR A 74 17.89 -9.16 -11.57
CA TYR A 74 16.62 -8.81 -10.96
C TYR A 74 15.61 -8.34 -12.01
N ILE A 75 16.04 -7.50 -12.96
CA ILE A 75 15.22 -7.04 -14.09
C ILE A 75 14.88 -8.23 -15.00
N ASP A 76 15.82 -9.13 -15.26
CA ASP A 76 15.56 -10.35 -16.05
C ASP A 76 14.47 -11.23 -15.40
N ALA A 77 14.56 -11.47 -14.08
CA ALA A 77 13.54 -12.23 -13.35
C ALA A 77 12.14 -11.58 -13.46
N MET A 78 12.06 -10.25 -13.38
CA MET A 78 10.81 -9.52 -13.59
C MET A 78 10.30 -9.63 -15.04
N ALA A 79 11.20 -9.54 -16.02
CA ALA A 79 10.88 -9.61 -17.45
C ALA A 79 10.42 -11.02 -17.91
N LYS A 80 10.80 -12.07 -17.17
CA LYS A 80 10.41 -13.46 -17.41
C LYS A 80 9.08 -13.85 -16.77
N SER A 81 8.57 -13.06 -15.83
CA SER A 81 7.25 -13.28 -15.21
C SER A 81 6.11 -13.27 -16.23
N SER A 82 5.22 -14.27 -16.14
CA SER A 82 3.98 -14.40 -16.91
C SER A 82 3.00 -13.24 -16.69
N LYS A 83 3.17 -12.48 -15.60
CA LYS A 83 2.33 -11.32 -15.28
C LYS A 83 2.92 -9.99 -15.79
N CYS A 84 4.17 -10.03 -16.27
CA CYS A 84 4.80 -8.91 -16.97
C CYS A 84 4.20 -8.82 -18.39
N SER A 85 3.61 -7.68 -18.74
CA SER A 85 3.01 -7.53 -20.08
C SER A 85 4.10 -7.44 -21.14
N LYS A 86 3.79 -7.84 -22.38
CA LYS A 86 4.74 -7.76 -23.51
C LYS A 86 5.34 -6.36 -23.66
N ILE A 87 4.49 -5.33 -23.61
CA ILE A 87 4.91 -3.91 -23.71
C ILE A 87 5.83 -3.53 -22.54
N LEU A 88 5.50 -3.95 -21.32
CA LEU A 88 6.32 -3.64 -20.16
C LEU A 88 7.68 -4.35 -20.23
N LYS A 89 7.70 -5.60 -20.67
CA LYS A 89 8.93 -6.37 -20.90
C LYS A 89 9.84 -5.66 -21.91
N GLU A 90 9.29 -5.21 -23.04
CA GLU A 90 10.05 -4.45 -24.05
C GLU A 90 10.63 -3.17 -23.45
N LYS A 91 9.86 -2.44 -22.64
CA LYS A 91 10.35 -1.24 -21.94
C LYS A 91 11.47 -1.53 -20.95
N LEU A 92 11.35 -2.59 -20.15
CA LEU A 92 12.39 -2.99 -19.19
C LEU A 92 13.74 -3.28 -19.88
N LEU A 93 13.72 -3.69 -21.15
CA LEU A 93 14.92 -4.00 -21.94
C LEU A 93 15.46 -2.79 -22.72
N GLN A 94 14.62 -1.79 -23.00
CA GLN A 94 14.99 -0.61 -23.80
C GLN A 94 15.41 0.58 -22.95
N ASP A 95 14.77 0.76 -21.78
CA ASP A 95 14.97 1.91 -20.89
C ASP A 95 15.52 1.42 -19.54
N GLN A 96 16.84 1.47 -19.40
CA GLN A 96 17.53 0.98 -18.21
C GLN A 96 17.20 1.82 -16.98
N ASP A 97 17.11 3.14 -17.10
CA ASP A 97 16.82 4.04 -15.98
C ASP A 97 15.39 3.85 -15.46
N GLY A 98 14.43 3.72 -16.39
CA GLY A 98 13.05 3.34 -16.08
C GLY A 98 12.94 1.95 -15.46
N ALA A 99 13.71 0.98 -15.96
CA ALA A 99 13.74 -0.38 -15.43
C ALA A 99 14.29 -0.43 -14.00
N ILE A 100 15.38 0.28 -13.73
CA ILE A 100 15.97 0.40 -12.39
C ILE A 100 14.98 1.07 -11.43
N SER A 101 14.34 2.16 -11.85
CA SER A 101 13.33 2.85 -11.03
C SER A 101 12.19 1.91 -10.63
N MET A 102 11.72 1.08 -11.56
CA MET A 102 10.70 0.08 -11.27
C MET A 102 11.23 -1.07 -10.37
N ALA A 103 12.47 -1.51 -10.60
CA ALA A 103 13.12 -2.55 -9.80
C ALA A 103 13.31 -2.12 -8.34
N MET A 104 13.63 -0.85 -8.08
CA MET A 104 13.70 -0.27 -6.73
C MET A 104 12.37 -0.38 -5.97
N VAL A 105 11.25 -0.05 -6.62
CA VAL A 105 9.91 -0.20 -6.02
C VAL A 105 9.57 -1.67 -5.82
N CYS A 106 9.89 -2.53 -6.80
CA CYS A 106 9.73 -3.97 -6.70
C CYS A 106 10.49 -4.56 -5.51
N LEU A 107 11.73 -4.13 -5.24
CA LEU A 107 12.50 -4.59 -4.08
C LEU A 107 11.78 -4.26 -2.77
N LEU A 108 11.24 -3.05 -2.63
CA LEU A 108 10.47 -2.66 -1.45
C LEU A 108 9.16 -3.45 -1.30
N VAL A 109 8.49 -3.78 -2.40
CA VAL A 109 7.31 -4.66 -2.37
C VAL A 109 7.73 -6.09 -1.99
N ASN A 110 8.85 -6.57 -2.51
CA ASN A 110 9.33 -7.93 -2.33
C ASN A 110 9.75 -8.22 -0.87
N VAL A 111 10.49 -7.29 -0.26
CA VAL A 111 10.85 -7.35 1.16
C VAL A 111 9.64 -7.08 2.07
N GLY A 112 8.52 -6.63 1.49
CA GLY A 112 7.28 -6.35 2.19
C GLY A 112 7.22 -4.95 2.80
N ARG A 113 8.15 -4.04 2.50
CA ARG A 113 8.14 -2.65 2.99
C ARG A 113 7.00 -1.82 2.39
N MET A 114 6.64 -2.09 1.13
CA MET A 114 5.53 -1.44 0.43
C MET A 114 4.35 -2.37 0.25
N ASN A 115 3.16 -1.85 0.58
CA ASN A 115 1.90 -2.57 0.40
C ASN A 115 1.25 -2.26 -0.94
N THR A 116 0.37 -3.17 -1.34
CA THR A 116 -0.50 -3.02 -2.51
C THR A 116 -1.57 -1.94 -2.38
N THR A 117 -1.73 -1.32 -1.21
CA THR A 117 -2.68 -0.22 -0.99
C THR A 117 -2.16 1.12 -1.49
N LEU A 118 -0.84 1.23 -1.70
CA LEU A 118 -0.21 2.42 -2.25
C LEU A 118 -0.44 2.50 -3.76
N ASN A 119 -0.72 3.70 -4.23
CA ASN A 119 -0.97 3.99 -5.63
C ASN A 119 -0.13 5.20 -6.07
N PHE A 120 0.41 5.16 -7.29
CA PHE A 120 1.33 6.18 -7.81
C PHE A 120 0.70 7.08 -8.88
N PHE A 121 -0.61 6.95 -9.08
CA PHE A 121 -1.40 7.71 -10.05
C PHE A 121 -2.45 8.60 -9.37
N PRO A 122 -2.37 9.95 -9.51
CA PRO A 122 -3.29 10.86 -8.83
C PRO A 122 -4.75 10.70 -9.28
N GLU A 123 -4.98 10.23 -10.50
CA GLU A 123 -6.31 10.05 -11.11
C GLU A 123 -7.01 8.78 -10.67
N MET A 124 -6.29 7.79 -10.14
CA MET A 124 -6.90 6.54 -9.67
C MET A 124 -7.66 6.78 -8.35
N ARG A 125 -8.96 6.43 -8.36
CA ARG A 125 -9.92 6.71 -7.27
C ARG A 125 -10.49 5.44 -6.64
N ALA A 126 -9.62 4.47 -6.35
CA ALA A 126 -10.03 3.23 -5.71
C ALA A 126 -10.30 3.42 -4.21
N GLN A 127 -11.44 2.91 -3.73
CA GLN A 127 -11.72 2.85 -2.30
C GLN A 127 -10.63 2.03 -1.59
N LEU A 128 -10.18 2.48 -0.41
CA LEU A 128 -9.12 1.87 0.40
C LEU A 128 -7.68 1.95 -0.17
N ARG A 129 -7.45 2.66 -1.28
CA ARG A 129 -6.09 2.97 -1.76
C ARG A 129 -5.72 4.41 -1.48
N THR A 130 -4.44 4.66 -1.20
CA THR A 130 -3.90 6.00 -0.99
C THR A 130 -2.89 6.33 -2.07
N TYR A 131 -3.01 7.53 -2.65
CA TYR A 131 -2.10 8.05 -3.66
C TYR A 131 -0.86 8.65 -2.99
N HIS A 132 0.31 8.32 -3.52
CA HIS A 132 1.58 8.92 -3.13
C HIS A 132 2.48 9.00 -4.36
N SER A 133 2.99 10.18 -4.70
CA SER A 133 4.11 10.28 -5.64
C SER A 133 5.40 9.77 -4.98
N ILE A 134 6.35 9.33 -5.81
CA ILE A 134 7.74 9.04 -5.41
C ILE A 134 8.64 9.96 -6.23
N PRO A 135 8.87 11.21 -5.79
CA PRO A 135 9.54 12.22 -6.61
C PRO A 135 10.92 11.76 -7.11
N ALA A 136 11.72 11.12 -6.27
CA ALA A 136 13.05 10.63 -6.63
C ALA A 136 13.08 9.58 -7.76
N LEU A 137 11.92 8.99 -8.10
CA LEU A 137 11.78 8.03 -9.20
C LEU A 137 10.92 8.55 -10.34
N GLN A 138 10.28 9.71 -10.19
CA GLN A 138 9.27 10.22 -11.14
C GLN A 138 9.59 11.61 -11.70
N ALA A 139 10.36 12.43 -10.99
CA ALA A 139 10.61 13.83 -11.37
C ALA A 139 11.40 13.97 -12.68
N HIS A 140 12.32 13.04 -12.96
CA HIS A 140 13.18 13.06 -14.14
C HIS A 140 12.66 12.21 -15.30
N GLN A 141 11.50 11.57 -15.14
CA GLN A 141 10.89 10.79 -16.22
C GLN A 141 10.20 11.72 -17.22
N ASP A 142 10.23 11.37 -18.50
CA ASP A 142 9.49 12.09 -19.54
C ASP A 142 8.01 12.24 -19.10
N PRO A 143 7.40 13.43 -19.18
CA PRO A 143 5.98 13.63 -18.89
C PRO A 143 5.04 12.64 -19.62
N ASN A 144 5.42 12.15 -20.80
CA ASN A 144 4.70 11.11 -21.53
C ASN A 144 4.92 9.70 -20.96
N ALA A 145 6.02 9.52 -20.23
CA ALA A 145 6.44 8.31 -19.56
C ALA A 145 6.00 8.23 -18.09
N TYR A 146 5.30 9.22 -17.54
CA TYR A 146 4.86 9.22 -16.14
C TYR A 146 4.05 7.97 -15.71
N LYS A 147 3.45 7.25 -16.67
CA LYS A 147 2.79 5.94 -16.48
C LYS A 147 3.73 4.72 -16.47
N GLN A 148 5.04 4.93 -16.44
CA GLN A 148 6.03 3.85 -16.39
C GLN A 148 5.94 3.08 -15.06
N LEU A 149 5.86 3.78 -13.93
CA LEU A 149 5.72 3.15 -12.61
C LEU A 149 4.38 2.40 -12.54
N GLN A 150 4.40 1.06 -12.53
CA GLN A 150 3.18 0.26 -12.39
C GLN A 150 2.57 0.45 -10.98
N ASP A 151 1.27 0.19 -10.82
CA ASP A 151 0.65 0.21 -9.50
C ASP A 151 1.14 -0.97 -8.63
N ALA A 152 1.16 -0.79 -7.31
CA ALA A 152 1.70 -1.79 -6.39
C ALA A 152 1.05 -3.19 -6.51
N PRO A 153 -0.26 -3.34 -6.76
CA PRO A 153 -0.86 -4.64 -7.08
C PRO A 153 -0.27 -5.30 -8.32
N ARG A 154 -0.06 -4.56 -9.42
CA ARG A 154 0.54 -5.10 -10.64
C ARG A 154 1.99 -5.52 -10.39
N LEU A 155 2.77 -4.71 -9.68
CA LEU A 155 4.14 -5.06 -9.29
C LEU A 155 4.15 -6.35 -8.45
N LYS A 156 3.27 -6.47 -7.46
CA LYS A 156 3.13 -7.69 -6.67
C LYS A 156 2.76 -8.90 -7.53
N SER A 157 1.88 -8.75 -8.52
CA SER A 157 1.56 -9.84 -9.46
C SER A 157 2.76 -10.25 -10.31
N ILE A 158 3.59 -9.30 -10.75
CA ILE A 158 4.83 -9.59 -11.50
C ILE A 158 5.79 -10.39 -10.62
N LEU A 159 6.04 -9.93 -9.39
CA LEU A 159 6.91 -10.64 -8.44
C LEU A 159 6.37 -12.04 -8.13
N LYS A 160 5.06 -12.18 -7.94
CA LYS A 160 4.41 -13.48 -7.74
C LYS A 160 4.61 -14.41 -8.94
N GLY A 161 4.49 -13.92 -10.17
CA GLY A 161 4.82 -14.72 -11.36
C GLY A 161 6.30 -15.14 -11.37
N ALA A 162 7.21 -14.22 -11.06
CA ALA A 162 8.65 -14.55 -10.98
C ALA A 162 8.98 -15.62 -9.93
N THR A 163 8.13 -15.84 -8.91
CA THR A 163 8.32 -16.89 -7.90
C THR A 163 7.51 -18.16 -8.16
N GLU A 164 6.40 -18.10 -8.89
CA GLU A 164 5.44 -19.22 -9.00
C GLU A 164 5.24 -19.77 -10.43
N ASP A 165 5.72 -19.10 -11.47
CA ASP A 165 5.52 -19.56 -12.86
C ASP A 165 6.29 -20.86 -13.14
N GLU A 166 7.46 -21.01 -12.53
CA GLU A 166 8.30 -22.21 -12.55
C GLU A 166 8.48 -22.70 -11.10
N PRO A 167 8.66 -24.01 -10.85
CA PRO A 167 8.97 -24.51 -9.52
C PRO A 167 10.25 -23.85 -8.96
N GLN A 168 10.15 -23.22 -7.79
CA GLN A 168 11.25 -22.58 -7.08
C GLN A 168 11.40 -23.18 -5.68
N PRO A 169 12.63 -23.24 -5.12
CA PRO A 169 12.84 -23.63 -3.73
C PRO A 169 12.14 -22.65 -2.78
N ALA A 170 11.40 -23.17 -1.80
CA ALA A 170 10.53 -22.40 -0.91
C ALA A 170 11.17 -22.13 0.47
N THR A 171 12.23 -22.86 0.81
CA THR A 171 12.93 -22.74 2.09
C THR A 171 14.40 -22.39 1.90
N MET A 172 15.03 -21.84 2.95
CA MET A 172 16.45 -21.50 2.89
C MET A 172 17.35 -22.73 2.70
N ASP A 173 16.93 -23.89 3.23
CA ASP A 173 17.69 -25.13 3.15
C ASP A 173 17.54 -25.77 1.76
N GLU A 174 16.35 -25.68 1.12
CA GLU A 174 16.16 -26.06 -0.28
C GLU A 174 16.99 -25.20 -1.24
N ILE A 175 17.07 -23.88 -1.01
CA ILE A 175 17.92 -22.99 -1.80
C ILE A 175 19.39 -23.44 -1.73
N LYS A 176 19.89 -23.76 -0.52
CA LYS A 176 21.26 -24.24 -0.33
C LYS A 176 21.53 -25.57 -1.05
N ALA A 177 20.55 -26.48 -1.06
CA ALA A 177 20.67 -27.79 -1.68
C ALA A 177 20.55 -27.77 -3.22
N ALA A 178 19.97 -26.71 -3.80
CA ALA A 178 19.80 -26.57 -5.24
C ALA A 178 21.14 -26.36 -5.96
N SER A 179 21.22 -26.85 -7.20
CA SER A 179 22.35 -26.58 -8.12
C SER A 179 22.26 -25.18 -8.71
N ARG A 180 23.40 -24.57 -9.05
CA ARG A 180 23.39 -23.27 -9.75
C ARG A 180 22.89 -23.39 -11.20
N PRO A 181 22.14 -22.41 -11.71
CA PRO A 181 21.54 -21.29 -10.99
C PRO A 181 20.40 -21.77 -10.07
N ARG A 182 20.49 -21.43 -8.78
CA ARG A 182 19.67 -22.05 -7.70
C ARG A 182 18.23 -21.60 -7.72
N THR A 183 18.06 -20.29 -7.83
CA THR A 183 16.79 -19.59 -7.86
C THR A 183 17.02 -18.20 -8.43
N ASN A 184 15.96 -17.48 -8.75
CA ASN A 184 16.06 -16.09 -9.16
C ASN A 184 16.12 -15.16 -7.92
N PRO A 185 16.66 -13.92 -8.06
CA PRO A 185 16.82 -13.02 -6.91
C PRO A 185 15.49 -12.57 -6.29
N VAL A 186 14.40 -12.55 -7.07
CA VAL A 186 13.06 -12.20 -6.54
C VAL A 186 12.62 -13.25 -5.52
N ASN A 187 12.71 -14.54 -5.86
CA ASN A 187 12.37 -15.63 -4.95
C ASN A 187 13.30 -15.68 -3.74
N LEU A 188 14.62 -15.54 -3.92
CA LEU A 188 15.56 -15.52 -2.79
C LEU A 188 15.19 -14.45 -1.77
N ILE A 189 14.98 -13.21 -2.20
CA ILE A 189 14.64 -12.09 -1.31
C ILE A 189 13.30 -12.34 -0.62
N PHE A 190 12.33 -12.93 -1.32
CA PHE A 190 11.04 -13.31 -0.73
C PHE A 190 11.22 -14.33 0.40
N VAL A 191 11.95 -15.42 0.15
CA VAL A 191 12.23 -16.46 1.15
C VAL A 191 13.05 -15.90 2.30
N MET A 192 14.11 -15.12 2.05
CA MET A 192 14.89 -14.45 3.10
C MET A 192 14.02 -13.58 4.00
N SER A 193 13.06 -12.85 3.42
CA SER A 193 12.14 -12.00 4.18
C SER A 193 11.16 -12.82 5.04
N GLN A 194 10.71 -13.99 4.58
CA GLN A 194 9.90 -14.92 5.40
C GLN A 194 10.70 -15.53 6.55
N TYR A 195 11.99 -15.82 6.31
CA TYR A 195 12.92 -16.40 7.29
C TYR A 195 13.81 -15.33 7.95
N ALA A 196 13.39 -14.07 7.97
CA ALA A 196 14.18 -12.95 8.46
C ALA A 196 14.77 -13.15 9.87
N PRO A 197 14.07 -13.78 10.85
CA PRO A 197 14.66 -14.06 12.16
C PRO A 197 15.88 -14.99 12.09
N LYS A 198 15.81 -16.09 11.33
CA LYS A 198 16.91 -17.04 11.14
C LYS A 198 18.08 -16.40 10.37
N ILE A 199 17.76 -15.59 9.36
CA ILE A 199 18.77 -14.81 8.62
C ILE A 199 19.47 -13.79 9.53
N SER A 200 18.72 -13.11 10.39
CA SER A 200 19.25 -12.12 11.33
C SER A 200 20.21 -12.78 12.33
N GLU A 201 19.78 -13.88 12.95
CA GLU A 201 20.61 -14.64 13.89
C GLU A 201 21.90 -15.15 13.25
N LEU A 202 21.80 -15.73 12.05
CA LEU A 202 22.95 -16.31 11.38
C LEU A 202 23.94 -15.25 10.87
N HIS A 203 23.45 -14.20 10.21
CA HIS A 203 24.27 -13.31 9.41
C HIS A 203 24.54 -11.93 10.03
N PHE A 204 23.83 -11.53 11.08
CA PHE A 204 23.95 -10.19 11.65
C PHE A 204 24.49 -10.26 13.08
N PRO A 205 25.49 -9.43 13.43
CA PRO A 205 25.90 -9.30 14.81
C PRO A 205 24.80 -8.58 15.62
N PRO A 206 24.44 -9.09 16.81
CA PRO A 206 23.51 -8.39 17.69
C PRO A 206 23.98 -6.95 17.97
N PRO A 207 23.09 -5.96 18.04
CA PRO A 207 21.63 -6.05 18.02
C PRO A 207 21.01 -5.90 16.62
N ARG A 208 21.79 -6.04 15.54
CA ARG A 208 21.33 -5.77 14.16
C ARG A 208 20.46 -6.90 13.63
N ASP A 209 19.58 -6.57 12.68
CA ASP A 209 18.69 -7.52 12.03
C ASP A 209 18.62 -7.33 10.50
N PHE A 210 18.00 -8.28 9.80
CA PHE A 210 17.85 -8.26 8.35
C PHE A 210 17.08 -7.03 7.82
N PHE A 211 16.06 -6.57 8.53
CA PHE A 211 15.24 -5.43 8.10
C PHE A 211 15.91 -4.08 8.37
N ASP A 212 16.95 -4.03 9.20
CA ASP A 212 17.80 -2.85 9.36
C ASP A 212 18.38 -2.38 8.02
N LEU A 213 18.66 -3.31 7.10
CA LEU A 213 19.17 -3.00 5.75
C LEU A 213 18.25 -2.03 4.99
N VAL A 214 16.93 -2.19 5.11
CA VAL A 214 15.94 -1.42 4.35
C VAL A 214 15.19 -0.38 5.20
N MET A 215 15.45 -0.29 6.51
CA MET A 215 14.69 0.59 7.41
C MET A 215 15.53 1.50 8.29
N ARG A 216 16.77 1.14 8.61
CA ARG A 216 17.54 1.85 9.64
C ARG A 216 18.39 2.95 9.02
N SER A 217 17.90 4.19 9.09
CA SER A 217 18.61 5.38 8.62
C SER A 217 19.82 5.78 9.47
N SER A 218 19.99 5.18 10.65
CA SER A 218 21.18 5.41 11.50
C SER A 218 22.38 4.54 11.07
N LEU A 219 22.23 3.77 9.99
CA LEU A 219 23.29 2.95 9.40
C LEU A 219 23.57 3.43 7.99
N GLY A 220 24.85 3.48 7.63
CA GLY A 220 25.29 3.99 6.33
C GLY A 220 24.68 3.20 5.19
N SER A 221 24.09 3.89 4.22
CA SER A 221 23.47 3.29 3.03
C SER A 221 24.47 2.44 2.24
N VAL A 222 25.76 2.84 2.22
CA VAL A 222 26.87 2.07 1.62
C VAL A 222 27.08 0.73 2.32
N SER A 223 27.23 0.73 3.65
CA SER A 223 27.43 -0.51 4.42
C SER A 223 26.23 -1.46 4.31
N ARG A 224 25.00 -0.90 4.30
CA ARG A 224 23.77 -1.67 4.12
C ARG A 224 23.67 -2.28 2.73
N ALA A 225 24.00 -1.54 1.67
CA ALA A 225 23.98 -2.04 0.30
C ALA A 225 25.00 -3.18 0.10
N LYS A 226 26.21 -3.02 0.63
CA LYS A 226 27.24 -4.09 0.62
C LYS A 226 26.77 -5.34 1.35
N ALA A 227 26.23 -5.19 2.57
CA ALA A 227 25.70 -6.32 3.34
C ALA A 227 24.53 -7.02 2.63
N PHE A 228 23.64 -6.26 1.97
CA PHE A 228 22.57 -6.81 1.16
C PHE A 228 23.11 -7.65 0.00
N LEU A 229 23.99 -7.06 -0.83
CA LEU A 229 24.58 -7.73 -2.00
C LEU A 229 25.44 -8.94 -1.59
N TRP A 230 26.15 -8.84 -0.47
CA TRP A 230 26.89 -9.96 0.15
C TRP A 230 25.97 -11.16 0.39
N LEU A 231 24.78 -10.94 0.97
CA LEU A 231 23.81 -12.00 1.23
C LEU A 231 23.23 -12.58 -0.07
N ILE A 232 22.91 -11.73 -1.04
CA ILE A 232 22.39 -12.20 -2.33
C ILE A 232 23.43 -13.08 -3.03
N TRP A 233 24.70 -12.65 -3.06
CA TRP A 233 25.78 -13.45 -3.64
C TRP A 233 26.01 -14.74 -2.87
N TRP A 234 26.03 -14.68 -1.53
CA TRP A 234 26.21 -15.86 -0.68
C TRP A 234 25.20 -16.97 -1.01
N TYR A 235 23.93 -16.63 -1.19
CA TYR A 235 22.89 -17.62 -1.44
C TYR A 235 22.71 -18.01 -2.91
N LEU A 236 23.04 -17.15 -3.87
CA LEU A 236 22.94 -17.48 -5.29
C LEU A 236 24.20 -18.16 -5.83
N GLU A 237 25.38 -17.68 -5.41
CA GLU A 237 26.65 -17.89 -6.10
C GLU A 237 27.75 -18.52 -5.24
N SER A 238 27.52 -18.82 -3.96
CA SER A 238 28.54 -19.50 -3.14
C SER A 238 28.35 -21.02 -3.10
N ASP A 239 29.38 -21.74 -2.66
CA ASP A 239 29.33 -23.16 -2.29
C ASP A 239 29.20 -23.37 -0.77
N PHE A 240 28.88 -22.30 -0.04
CA PHE A 240 28.71 -22.30 1.42
C PHE A 240 29.95 -22.75 2.20
N THR A 241 31.13 -22.55 1.62
CA THR A 241 32.42 -22.88 2.22
C THR A 241 33.06 -21.66 2.90
N LYS A 242 34.13 -21.89 3.65
CA LYS A 242 34.92 -20.82 4.27
C LYS A 242 35.59 -19.95 3.21
N GLU A 243 36.14 -20.58 2.17
CA GLU A 243 36.84 -19.89 1.09
C GLU A 243 35.90 -18.96 0.32
N ASP A 244 34.64 -19.35 0.14
CA ASP A 244 33.61 -18.53 -0.50
C ASP A 244 33.23 -17.32 0.35
N ALA A 245 33.10 -17.53 1.66
CA ALA A 245 32.75 -16.47 2.60
C ALA A 245 33.84 -15.39 2.67
N GLU A 246 35.11 -15.79 2.58
CA GLU A 246 36.26 -14.89 2.57
C GLU A 246 36.45 -14.17 1.22
N ARG A 247 36.15 -14.82 0.09
CA ARG A 247 36.30 -14.24 -1.26
C ARG A 247 35.06 -13.55 -1.81
N ASN A 248 34.01 -13.37 -0.99
CA ASN A 248 32.77 -12.73 -1.42
C ASN A 248 33.08 -11.35 -2.04
N PRO A 249 32.60 -11.04 -3.26
CA PRO A 249 32.92 -9.80 -3.97
C PRO A 249 32.55 -8.52 -3.21
N PHE A 250 31.61 -8.61 -2.27
CA PHE A 250 31.13 -7.47 -1.47
C PHE A 250 31.87 -7.30 -0.14
N GLY A 251 32.96 -8.04 0.05
CA GLY A 251 33.84 -8.00 1.22
C GLY A 251 33.86 -9.34 1.96
N PRO A 252 34.95 -9.63 2.70
CA PRO A 252 35.05 -10.86 3.48
C PRO A 252 33.95 -10.88 4.55
N GLY A 253 33.32 -12.05 4.72
CA GLY A 253 32.43 -12.26 5.84
C GLY A 253 33.17 -12.26 7.18
N GLN A 254 32.44 -12.11 8.27
CA GLN A 254 33.00 -12.05 9.63
C GLN A 254 32.64 -13.28 10.43
N PHE A 255 33.52 -13.62 11.38
CA PHE A 255 33.27 -14.67 12.35
C PHE A 255 32.25 -14.19 13.39
N ASP A 256 31.45 -15.12 13.92
CA ASP A 256 30.71 -14.83 15.13
C ASP A 256 31.70 -14.68 16.30
N PRO A 257 31.67 -13.59 17.08
CA PRO A 257 32.54 -13.43 18.25
C PRO A 257 32.43 -14.57 19.27
N ALA A 258 31.34 -15.35 19.24
CA ALA A 258 31.13 -16.50 20.11
C ALA A 258 31.73 -17.81 19.55
N ASP A 259 32.12 -17.87 18.28
CA ASP A 259 32.66 -19.07 17.63
C ASP A 259 34.20 -19.08 17.69
N GLU A 260 34.76 -19.78 18.68
CA GLU A 260 36.22 -19.95 18.86
C GLU A 260 36.79 -21.20 18.17
N GLY A 261 35.97 -21.94 17.41
CA GLY A 261 36.38 -23.19 16.76
C GLY A 261 37.17 -22.98 15.46
N ALA A 262 38.14 -23.86 15.18
CA ALA A 262 38.89 -23.86 13.92
C ALA A 262 37.99 -24.05 12.67
N ASP A 263 36.81 -24.66 12.85
CA ASP A 263 35.79 -24.89 11.82
C ASP A 263 34.75 -23.77 11.71
N ALA A 264 34.93 -22.65 12.42
CA ALA A 264 34.03 -21.51 12.34
C ALA A 264 33.96 -20.97 10.90
N LEU A 265 32.75 -20.73 10.41
CA LEU A 265 32.53 -20.14 9.09
C LEU A 265 32.29 -18.64 9.23
N PRO A 266 33.02 -17.78 8.49
CA PRO A 266 32.87 -16.33 8.58
C PRO A 266 31.62 -15.87 7.80
N VAL A 267 30.44 -16.23 8.28
CA VAL A 267 29.17 -15.99 7.56
C VAL A 267 28.44 -14.73 8.00
N LYS A 268 28.97 -13.93 8.92
CA LYS A 268 28.37 -12.63 9.24
C LYS A 268 28.63 -11.64 8.10
N VAL A 269 27.66 -10.78 7.83
CA VAL A 269 27.80 -9.73 6.81
C VAL A 269 28.93 -8.76 7.16
N PRO A 270 29.50 -8.05 6.16
CA PRO A 270 30.42 -6.94 6.42
C PRO A 270 29.86 -5.90 7.40
N THR A 271 30.75 -5.21 8.12
CA THR A 271 30.37 -4.31 9.23
C THR A 271 29.37 -3.27 8.79
N LEU A 272 28.26 -3.18 9.52
CA LEU A 272 27.27 -2.12 9.35
C LEU A 272 27.74 -0.87 10.09
N GLU A 273 28.11 0.15 9.33
CA GLU A 273 28.63 1.42 9.84
C GLU A 273 27.50 2.25 10.44
N SER A 274 27.65 2.67 11.70
CA SER A 274 26.71 3.56 12.34
C SER A 274 27.03 5.00 11.98
N LEU A 275 26.01 5.75 11.58
CA LEU A 275 26.15 7.16 11.25
C LEU A 275 25.85 8.04 12.46
N THR A 276 26.57 9.16 12.55
CA THR A 276 26.17 10.29 13.38
C THR A 276 24.89 10.93 12.83
N GLU A 277 24.21 11.75 13.63
CA GLU A 277 22.98 12.44 13.19
C GLU A 277 23.22 13.36 11.98
N GLU A 278 24.37 14.03 11.96
CA GLU A 278 24.80 14.90 10.85
C GLU A 278 25.00 14.09 9.56
N GLN A 279 25.77 13.00 9.62
CA GLN A 279 25.98 12.12 8.46
C GLN A 279 24.68 11.48 7.97
N ALA A 280 23.80 11.08 8.89
CA ALA A 280 22.50 10.51 8.54
C ALA A 280 21.55 11.55 7.92
N ALA A 281 21.78 12.85 8.14
CA ALA A 281 21.03 13.93 7.52
C ALA A 281 21.52 14.26 6.10
N GLU A 282 22.77 13.94 5.79
CA GLU A 282 23.35 14.06 4.43
C GLU A 282 22.89 12.93 3.50
N GLU A 283 22.48 11.78 4.05
CA GLU A 283 21.88 10.71 3.26
C GLU A 283 20.39 10.96 2.95
N ASN A 284 19.96 10.52 1.77
CA ASN A 284 18.58 10.52 1.31
C ASN A 284 17.97 11.93 1.25
N VAL A 285 18.76 12.93 0.85
CA VAL A 285 18.32 14.32 0.70
C VAL A 285 17.58 14.51 -0.61
N ASP A 286 16.31 14.91 -0.54
CA ASP A 286 15.50 15.25 -1.72
C ASP A 286 16.01 16.53 -2.40
N THR A 287 16.08 16.51 -3.73
CA THR A 287 16.48 17.69 -4.52
C THR A 287 15.36 18.72 -4.58
N GLU A 288 15.67 19.97 -4.94
CA GLU A 288 14.65 21.02 -5.10
C GLU A 288 13.63 20.68 -6.19
N GLU A 289 14.07 20.04 -7.27
CA GLU A 289 13.20 19.54 -8.34
C GLU A 289 12.22 18.47 -7.83
N GLU A 290 12.71 17.53 -7.00
CA GLU A 290 11.89 16.49 -6.39
C GLU A 290 10.86 17.06 -5.42
N LYS A 291 11.27 18.04 -4.60
CA LYS A 291 10.35 18.77 -3.71
C LYS A 291 9.25 19.46 -4.50
N HIS A 292 9.63 20.20 -5.54
CA HIS A 292 8.68 20.89 -6.41
C HIS A 292 7.70 19.90 -7.07
N PHE A 293 8.21 18.83 -7.67
CA PHE A 293 7.38 17.79 -8.28
C PHE A 293 6.40 17.16 -7.27
N GLY A 294 6.88 16.82 -6.07
CA GLY A 294 6.07 16.29 -4.99
C GLY A 294 4.92 17.22 -4.60
N GLU A 295 5.18 18.53 -4.49
CA GLU A 295 4.16 19.53 -4.19
C GLU A 295 3.14 19.71 -5.31
N VAL A 296 3.58 19.76 -6.57
CA VAL A 296 2.69 19.86 -7.73
C VAL A 296 1.73 18.67 -7.75
N LYS A 297 2.24 17.45 -7.58
CA LYS A 297 1.43 16.23 -7.55
C LYS A 297 0.50 16.13 -6.35
N ARG A 298 0.92 16.66 -5.20
CA ARG A 298 0.04 16.79 -4.02
C ARG A 298 -1.13 17.75 -4.30
N LYS A 299 -0.86 18.92 -4.90
CA LYS A 299 -1.90 19.90 -5.28
C LYS A 299 -2.85 19.31 -6.32
N GLU A 300 -2.32 18.60 -7.31
CA GLU A 300 -3.11 17.87 -8.32
C GLU A 300 -4.07 16.87 -7.66
N ARG A 301 -3.59 16.08 -6.69
CA ARG A 301 -4.45 15.15 -5.94
C ARG A 301 -5.56 15.86 -5.17
N ILE A 302 -5.25 16.96 -4.49
CA ILE A 302 -6.24 17.76 -3.76
C ILE A 302 -7.31 18.30 -4.72
N ALA A 303 -6.90 18.83 -5.87
CA ALA A 303 -7.83 19.32 -6.89
C ALA A 303 -8.74 18.21 -7.43
N ILE A 304 -8.19 17.01 -7.70
CA ILE A 304 -8.96 15.85 -8.13
C ILE A 304 -10.03 15.47 -7.10
N LEU A 305 -9.68 15.44 -5.81
CA LEU A 305 -10.61 15.14 -4.73
C LEU A 305 -11.67 16.24 -4.54
N ALA A 306 -11.28 17.51 -4.69
CA ALA A 306 -12.19 18.66 -4.54
C ALA A 306 -13.19 18.78 -5.72
N SER A 307 -12.77 18.38 -6.92
CA SER A 307 -13.62 18.38 -8.12
C SER A 307 -14.73 17.30 -8.09
N GLU A 308 -14.74 16.42 -7.08
CA GLU A 308 -15.79 15.44 -6.95
C GLU A 308 -17.08 16.04 -6.37
N PRO A 309 -18.24 15.81 -7.01
CA PRO A 309 -19.51 16.05 -6.37
C PRO A 309 -19.58 15.12 -5.15
N SER A 310 -19.67 15.71 -3.96
CA SER A 310 -19.84 15.02 -2.68
C SER A 310 -20.75 13.79 -2.85
N PRO A 311 -20.50 12.66 -2.14
CA PRO A 311 -21.41 11.52 -2.14
C PRO A 311 -22.88 11.93 -1.93
N ALA A 312 -23.12 13.00 -1.16
CA ALA A 312 -24.43 13.63 -1.00
C ALA A 312 -24.95 14.29 -2.29
N MET A 313 -24.12 15.01 -3.04
CA MET A 313 -24.45 15.61 -4.35
C MET A 313 -24.71 14.55 -5.42
N THR A 314 -23.95 13.45 -5.43
CA THR A 314 -24.15 12.34 -6.35
C THR A 314 -25.42 11.55 -6.00
N ALA A 315 -25.68 11.33 -4.71
CA ALA A 315 -26.94 10.76 -4.23
C ALA A 315 -28.13 11.67 -4.54
N LEU A 316 -27.99 13.00 -4.40
CA LEU A 316 -29.01 13.98 -4.74
C LEU A 316 -29.28 14.04 -6.25
N LYS A 317 -28.25 13.93 -7.10
CA LYS A 317 -28.41 13.81 -8.56
C LYS A 317 -29.11 12.51 -8.95
N ARG A 318 -28.78 11.37 -8.33
CA ARG A 318 -29.51 10.11 -8.55
C ARG A 318 -30.95 10.20 -8.07
N ALA A 319 -31.20 10.77 -6.89
CA ALA A 319 -32.53 10.97 -6.35
C ALA A 319 -33.38 11.96 -7.18
N ARG A 320 -32.78 13.02 -7.74
CA ARG A 320 -33.47 13.93 -8.68
C ARG A 320 -33.79 13.26 -10.01
N LYS A 321 -32.90 12.37 -10.49
CA LYS A 321 -33.10 11.58 -11.72
C LYS A 321 -34.19 10.50 -11.52
N GLU A 322 -34.26 9.88 -10.35
CA GLU A 322 -35.33 8.93 -9.99
C GLU A 322 -36.68 9.61 -9.74
N LYS A 323 -36.69 10.88 -9.32
CA LYS A 323 -37.93 11.66 -9.13
C LYS A 323 -38.47 12.36 -10.38
N GLY A 324 -37.88 12.13 -11.56
CA GLY A 324 -38.44 12.62 -12.84
C GLY A 324 -38.62 14.14 -12.94
N LEU A 325 -37.85 14.94 -12.19
CA LEU A 325 -37.98 16.40 -12.23
C LEU A 325 -37.07 17.00 -13.32
N THR A 326 -37.38 16.68 -14.57
CA THR A 326 -37.02 17.57 -15.69
C THR A 326 -38.10 18.63 -15.77
N THR A 327 -37.85 19.81 -15.21
CA THR A 327 -38.70 20.99 -15.44
C THR A 327 -38.61 21.37 -16.92
N GLY A 328 -39.53 20.83 -17.72
CA GLY A 328 -39.99 21.47 -18.93
C GLY A 328 -41.38 22.02 -18.65
N HIS A 329 -41.55 23.34 -18.74
CA HIS A 329 -42.65 24.04 -19.41
C HIS A 329 -42.36 25.53 -19.37
N GLY A 330 -42.41 26.13 -20.57
CA GLY A 330 -42.02 27.50 -20.84
C GLY A 330 -43.01 28.53 -20.32
N VAL A 331 -42.51 29.75 -20.22
CA VAL A 331 -43.32 30.97 -20.14
C VAL A 331 -42.79 31.91 -21.22
N HIS A 332 -43.73 32.40 -22.01
CA HIS A 332 -43.60 33.23 -23.19
C HIS A 332 -42.63 34.42 -23.04
N ALA A 333 -41.81 34.62 -24.06
CA ALA A 333 -41.33 35.95 -24.46
C ALA A 333 -41.90 36.21 -25.85
N SER A 334 -42.80 37.19 -25.93
CA SER A 334 -43.33 37.79 -27.15
C SER A 334 -42.32 38.78 -27.70
N ASP A 335 -42.06 38.69 -29.01
CA ASP A 335 -41.51 39.67 -29.98
C ASP A 335 -41.39 38.81 -31.27
N ASP A 336 -41.72 39.16 -32.51
CA ASP A 336 -41.92 40.41 -33.24
C ASP A 336 -42.53 40.02 -34.63
N GLU A 337 -43.00 41.02 -35.39
CA GLU A 337 -43.78 41.03 -36.63
C GLU A 337 -43.23 40.31 -37.90
N GLY A 338 -44.14 40.07 -38.87
CA GLY A 338 -43.86 40.04 -40.32
C GLY A 338 -44.19 38.72 -41.03
N SER A 339 -45.36 38.54 -41.67
CA SER A 339 -45.61 38.76 -43.13
C SER A 339 -44.71 37.85 -44.01
N GLU A 340 -45.14 36.90 -44.84
CA GLU A 340 -46.16 36.87 -45.91
C GLU A 340 -46.32 35.42 -46.47
N VAL A 341 -47.50 35.11 -47.04
CA VAL A 341 -47.77 34.28 -48.26
C VAL A 341 -47.00 32.95 -48.44
N GLY A 342 -47.57 31.74 -48.45
CA GLY A 342 -48.75 31.26 -49.17
C GLY A 342 -48.34 30.35 -50.37
N SER A 343 -48.50 29.02 -50.27
CA SER A 343 -48.93 28.11 -51.37
C SER A 343 -48.58 26.62 -51.16
N TYR A 344 -49.64 25.83 -50.92
CA TYR A 344 -49.99 24.51 -51.46
C TYR A 344 -49.07 23.89 -52.54
N HIS A 345 -48.51 22.69 -52.29
CA HIS A 345 -48.99 21.42 -52.88
C HIS A 345 -48.11 20.18 -52.53
N ARG A 346 -48.81 19.17 -51.96
CA ARG A 346 -48.73 17.71 -52.15
C ARG A 346 -47.68 17.15 -53.14
N GLY A 347 -46.87 16.19 -52.69
CA GLY A 347 -46.13 15.24 -53.54
C GLY A 347 -45.44 14.14 -52.73
N MET A 348 -45.68 12.89 -53.09
CA MET A 348 -45.44 11.68 -52.30
C MET A 348 -44.41 10.78 -53.02
N MET A 349 -43.44 10.22 -52.27
CA MET A 349 -42.58 9.03 -52.57
C MET A 349 -41.42 9.18 -53.61
N PRO A 350 -40.50 8.19 -53.75
CA PRO A 350 -39.32 8.05 -52.90
C PRO A 350 -38.01 7.70 -53.66
N ALA A 351 -36.92 7.57 -52.89
CA ALA A 351 -35.77 6.67 -53.09
C ALA A 351 -34.85 6.82 -54.33
N SER A 352 -33.59 7.17 -54.05
CA SER A 352 -32.42 6.27 -54.14
C SER A 352 -31.19 6.80 -54.90
N VAL A 353 -30.03 6.54 -54.27
CA VAL A 353 -28.66 6.36 -54.80
C VAL A 353 -27.88 7.59 -55.30
N GLY A 354 -26.70 7.83 -54.68
CA GLY A 354 -25.53 8.30 -55.45
C GLY A 354 -24.56 9.30 -54.81
N LYS A 355 -23.74 8.83 -53.85
CA LYS A 355 -22.29 9.09 -53.64
C LYS A 355 -21.67 10.51 -53.81
N MET A 356 -20.98 10.94 -52.73
CA MET A 356 -19.64 11.58 -52.64
C MET A 356 -19.45 12.95 -53.35
N SER A 357 -18.90 14.03 -52.78
CA SER A 357 -17.93 14.24 -51.69
C SER A 357 -17.92 15.72 -51.27
N THR A 358 -17.18 16.00 -50.18
CA THR A 358 -16.41 17.22 -49.82
C THR A 358 -16.91 18.08 -48.65
N LEU A 359 -16.09 18.02 -47.59
CA LEU A 359 -15.69 19.08 -46.65
C LEU A 359 -16.73 19.57 -45.63
N HIS A 360 -16.59 19.15 -44.37
CA HIS A 360 -16.26 20.11 -43.31
C HIS A 360 -15.76 19.46 -42.01
N LEU A 361 -14.91 20.23 -41.36
CA LEU A 361 -14.27 20.15 -40.05
C LEU A 361 -15.24 19.82 -38.89
N GLU A 362 -14.79 18.98 -37.94
CA GLU A 362 -14.86 19.16 -36.47
C GLU A 362 -15.04 17.86 -35.64
N THR A 363 -14.09 17.66 -34.73
CA THR A 363 -14.24 17.20 -33.34
C THR A 363 -15.27 16.11 -33.03
N ALA A 364 -14.83 14.84 -32.96
CA ALA A 364 -15.63 13.72 -32.45
C ALA A 364 -14.99 13.11 -31.20
N SER A 365 -15.43 13.55 -30.03
CA SER A 365 -15.51 12.73 -28.84
C SER A 365 -16.88 12.07 -28.82
N ASP A 366 -16.98 10.79 -29.14
CA ASP A 366 -17.99 9.86 -28.62
C ASP A 366 -17.90 8.50 -29.34
N TYR A 367 -18.34 7.45 -28.64
CA TYR A 367 -18.39 6.03 -29.01
C TYR A 367 -17.20 5.14 -28.64
N THR A 368 -17.22 4.66 -27.39
CA THR A 368 -17.25 3.22 -27.10
C THR A 368 -17.88 2.98 -25.72
N ARG A 369 -19.22 2.99 -25.67
CA ARG A 369 -19.99 2.38 -24.57
C ARG A 369 -20.69 1.14 -25.11
N SER A 370 -20.25 -0.02 -24.64
CA SER A 370 -20.92 -1.30 -24.86
C SER A 370 -22.20 -1.41 -23.99
N PRO A 371 -23.26 -2.09 -24.47
CA PRO A 371 -24.57 -2.12 -23.83
C PRO A 371 -24.65 -3.18 -22.71
N SER A 372 -25.35 -2.85 -21.61
CA SER A 372 -25.72 -3.82 -20.56
C SER A 372 -27.03 -4.54 -20.91
N PRO A 373 -27.23 -5.83 -20.55
CA PRO A 373 -28.39 -6.60 -20.99
C PRO A 373 -29.67 -6.29 -20.19
N ALA A 374 -30.81 -6.43 -20.88
CA ALA A 374 -32.15 -6.26 -20.34
C ALA A 374 -32.57 -7.40 -19.41
N GLY A 375 -33.24 -7.07 -18.30
CA GLY A 375 -33.85 -8.04 -17.39
C GLY A 375 -35.26 -8.44 -17.84
N SER A 376 -35.61 -9.72 -17.66
CA SER A 376 -37.01 -10.19 -17.53
C SER A 376 -37.11 -11.58 -16.88
N ARG A 377 -37.78 -11.58 -15.71
CA ARG A 377 -38.78 -12.52 -15.15
C ARG A 377 -38.60 -14.05 -15.28
N GLY A 378 -38.37 -14.68 -14.11
CA GLY A 378 -39.24 -15.71 -13.48
C GLY A 378 -39.39 -17.10 -14.12
N PHE A 379 -38.74 -18.13 -13.54
CA PHE A 379 -39.19 -19.52 -13.63
C PHE A 379 -38.68 -20.35 -12.42
N GLN A 380 -39.50 -21.29 -11.93
CA GLN A 380 -39.35 -22.13 -10.73
C GLN A 380 -38.36 -23.30 -10.93
N PRO A 381 -37.63 -23.78 -9.90
CA PRO A 381 -36.67 -24.87 -10.06
C PRO A 381 -37.30 -26.25 -9.83
N ILE A 382 -37.12 -27.15 -10.79
CA ILE A 382 -37.27 -28.61 -10.61
C ILE A 382 -35.88 -29.20 -10.32
N ASN A 383 -35.86 -30.03 -9.28
CA ASN A 383 -34.75 -30.81 -8.77
C ASN A 383 -34.26 -31.87 -9.78
N ASN A 384 -32.94 -31.95 -10.01
CA ASN A 384 -32.23 -33.20 -10.30
C ASN A 384 -30.70 -33.01 -10.20
N LYS A 385 -30.05 -33.84 -9.37
CA LYS A 385 -28.59 -34.08 -9.30
C LYS A 385 -28.19 -35.14 -10.35
N PRO A 386 -26.94 -35.21 -10.85
CA PRO A 386 -25.83 -35.90 -10.14
C PRO A 386 -24.47 -35.17 -10.20
N VAL A 387 -23.70 -35.11 -9.10
CA VAL A 387 -22.55 -35.98 -8.69
C VAL A 387 -21.28 -35.83 -9.54
N SER A 388 -20.32 -35.03 -9.04
CA SER A 388 -18.93 -35.44 -8.70
C SER A 388 -18.04 -34.20 -8.49
N ASP A 389 -17.72 -33.86 -7.24
CA ASP A 389 -16.35 -33.40 -6.92
C ASP A 389 -16.10 -33.40 -5.41
N MET A 390 -14.96 -33.98 -5.02
CA MET A 390 -14.54 -34.18 -3.63
C MET A 390 -13.74 -32.97 -3.15
N ARG A 391 -14.23 -32.32 -2.10
CA ARG A 391 -13.43 -31.49 -1.18
C ARG A 391 -13.64 -32.03 0.23
N ILE A 392 -12.56 -32.51 0.85
CA ILE A 392 -12.53 -32.79 2.29
C ILE A 392 -11.37 -31.99 2.86
N ASP A 393 -11.73 -30.90 3.54
CA ASP A 393 -10.90 -30.24 4.52
C ASP A 393 -11.77 -30.12 5.78
N ASN A 394 -11.16 -30.36 6.95
CA ASN A 394 -11.71 -30.43 8.31
C ASN A 394 -12.17 -31.81 8.82
N MET A 395 -11.21 -32.58 9.33
CA MET A 395 -11.40 -33.31 10.59
C MET A 395 -10.61 -32.60 11.70
N LEU A 396 -11.18 -32.65 12.91
CA LEU A 396 -10.63 -32.36 14.26
C LEU A 396 -11.35 -31.23 14.99
N ASN A 397 -12.54 -31.56 15.51
CA ASN A 397 -12.88 -31.41 16.94
C ASN A 397 -14.31 -31.91 17.13
N SER A 398 -14.43 -33.21 17.41
CA SER A 398 -15.61 -33.83 18.00
C SER A 398 -15.49 -33.67 19.51
N ASP A 399 -16.54 -33.18 20.16
CA ASP A 399 -17.06 -33.70 21.44
C ASP A 399 -18.27 -32.85 21.84
N ASP A 400 -19.46 -33.34 21.49
CA ASP A 400 -20.76 -32.91 22.00
C ASP A 400 -21.26 -34.00 22.96
N VAL A 401 -21.49 -33.67 24.23
CA VAL A 401 -22.43 -34.40 25.09
C VAL A 401 -23.29 -33.39 25.86
N ALA A 402 -24.60 -33.56 25.72
CA ALA A 402 -25.68 -32.75 26.28
C ALA A 402 -25.89 -32.99 27.80
N PRO A 403 -26.70 -32.16 28.52
CA PRO A 403 -26.71 -32.12 29.98
C PRO A 403 -27.92 -32.81 30.66
N ASP A 404 -27.77 -32.95 31.99
CA ASP A 404 -28.76 -32.88 33.11
C ASP A 404 -29.04 -34.20 33.89
N PRO A 405 -29.53 -34.18 35.16
CA PRO A 405 -29.26 -33.34 36.37
C PRO A 405 -28.88 -34.18 37.63
N SER A 406 -28.65 -33.48 38.76
CA SER A 406 -28.82 -33.87 40.18
C SER A 406 -27.58 -34.21 41.06
N SER A 407 -27.52 -33.52 42.21
CA SER A 407 -26.65 -33.75 43.39
C SER A 407 -27.46 -34.49 44.49
N PRO A 408 -26.97 -34.82 45.72
CA PRO A 408 -25.66 -34.57 46.39
C PRO A 408 -25.10 -35.74 47.27
N GLN A 409 -23.80 -35.71 47.66
CA GLN A 409 -23.23 -36.06 48.99
C GLN A 409 -21.68 -36.14 48.92
N ALA A 410 -20.94 -35.39 49.75
CA ALA A 410 -20.23 -35.83 50.98
C ALA A 410 -19.22 -36.98 50.72
N THR A 411 -17.93 -36.97 51.06
CA THR A 411 -17.15 -36.28 52.11
C THR A 411 -15.67 -36.70 51.98
N ILE A 412 -14.77 -35.82 52.44
CA ILE A 412 -13.50 -36.12 53.17
C ILE A 412 -12.16 -36.37 52.40
N SER A 413 -11.24 -35.45 52.74
CA SER A 413 -9.77 -35.56 52.93
C SER A 413 -8.83 -35.57 51.74
N GLY A 414 -7.81 -34.69 51.81
CA GLY A 414 -6.57 -34.89 51.08
C GLY A 414 -5.78 -33.63 50.74
N PHE A 415 -5.21 -32.99 51.76
CA PHE A 415 -3.95 -32.22 51.74
C PHE A 415 -3.64 -31.23 50.59
N ALA A 416 -3.54 -29.98 51.01
CA ALA A 416 -3.00 -28.85 50.27
C ALA A 416 -1.58 -29.10 49.72
N ARG A 417 -1.42 -28.83 48.44
CA ARG A 417 -0.21 -28.25 47.85
C ARG A 417 -0.63 -27.16 46.89
N ASP A 418 -0.16 -25.95 47.16
CA ASP A 418 -0.38 -24.76 46.35
C ASP A 418 0.13 -24.97 44.93
N HIS A 419 -0.79 -25.18 43.99
CA HIS A 419 -0.51 -25.07 42.56
C HIS A 419 -1.23 -23.82 42.06
N ILE A 420 -0.45 -22.78 41.80
CA ILE A 420 -0.91 -21.60 41.07
C ILE A 420 -1.38 -22.09 39.68
N PRO A 421 -2.64 -21.87 39.27
CA PRO A 421 -3.07 -22.21 37.92
C PRO A 421 -2.47 -21.18 36.96
N THR A 422 -1.52 -21.61 36.16
CA THR A 422 -1.08 -20.89 34.96
C THR A 422 -2.32 -20.60 34.10
N PRO A 423 -2.64 -19.34 33.76
CA PRO A 423 -3.77 -19.07 32.88
C PRO A 423 -3.48 -19.70 31.52
N SER A 424 -4.26 -20.71 31.17
CA SER A 424 -4.25 -21.33 29.85
C SER A 424 -4.51 -20.25 28.80
N TYR A 425 -3.77 -20.39 27.70
CA TYR A 425 -3.91 -19.68 26.44
C TYR A 425 -5.35 -19.22 26.22
N GLN A 426 -5.61 -17.93 26.44
CA GLN A 426 -6.79 -17.28 25.88
C GLN A 426 -6.65 -17.38 24.37
N ALA A 427 -7.38 -18.32 23.77
CA ALA A 427 -7.67 -18.31 22.35
C ALA A 427 -8.23 -16.94 22.01
N GLN A 428 -7.39 -16.06 21.46
CA GLN A 428 -7.79 -14.79 20.89
C GLN A 428 -8.73 -15.13 19.73
N LYS A 429 -10.04 -15.21 20.02
CA LYS A 429 -11.10 -15.32 19.03
C LYS A 429 -10.90 -14.17 18.06
N ARG A 430 -10.41 -14.49 16.86
CA ARG A 430 -10.25 -13.54 15.76
C ARG A 430 -11.56 -12.76 15.62
N HIS A 431 -11.46 -11.44 15.71
CA HIS A 431 -12.60 -10.54 15.63
C HIS A 431 -13.24 -10.71 14.24
N ARG A 432 -14.34 -11.47 14.17
CA ARG A 432 -15.13 -11.56 12.94
C ARG A 432 -15.65 -10.15 12.65
N GLY A 433 -15.43 -9.69 11.43
CA GLY A 433 -15.89 -8.37 10.98
C GLY A 433 -17.38 -8.18 11.27
N VAL A 434 -17.74 -6.95 11.63
CA VAL A 434 -19.10 -6.53 11.95
C VAL A 434 -20.04 -6.98 10.82
N THR A 435 -21.08 -7.73 11.15
CA THR A 435 -22.06 -8.18 10.14
C THR A 435 -22.85 -7.00 9.59
N GLN A 436 -23.42 -7.14 8.40
CA GLN A 436 -24.18 -6.06 7.75
C GLN A 436 -25.30 -5.52 8.66
N HIS A 437 -26.00 -6.40 9.38
CA HIS A 437 -27.00 -6.00 10.37
C HIS A 437 -26.40 -5.20 11.54
N GLN A 438 -25.26 -5.64 12.09
CA GLN A 438 -24.58 -4.91 13.17
C GLN A 438 -24.11 -3.52 12.70
N SER A 439 -23.63 -3.40 11.46
CA SER A 439 -23.23 -2.12 10.88
C SER A 439 -24.43 -1.17 10.71
N ALA A 440 -25.60 -1.70 10.32
CA ALA A 440 -26.85 -0.95 10.20
C ALA A 440 -27.34 -0.47 11.58
N VAL A 441 -27.27 -1.32 12.60
CA VAL A 441 -27.65 -0.96 13.98
C VAL A 441 -26.72 0.12 14.55
N MET A 442 -25.41 0.02 14.32
CA MET A 442 -24.47 1.06 14.75
C MET A 442 -24.71 2.39 14.03
N THR A 443 -25.02 2.35 12.73
CA THR A 443 -25.35 3.54 11.95
C THR A 443 -26.63 4.20 12.44
N HIS A 444 -27.67 3.40 12.72
CA HIS A 444 -28.93 3.89 13.28
C HIS A 444 -28.74 4.51 14.67
N ARG A 445 -27.94 3.87 15.54
CA ARG A 445 -27.59 4.45 16.86
C ARG A 445 -26.85 5.77 16.73
N LYS A 446 -25.88 5.85 15.81
CA LYS A 446 -25.13 7.10 15.55
C LYS A 446 -26.07 8.21 15.08
N GLN A 447 -26.97 7.92 14.13
CA GLN A 447 -27.96 8.88 13.64
C GLN A 447 -28.90 9.38 14.75
N GLN A 448 -29.33 8.52 15.67
CA GLN A 448 -30.16 8.93 16.81
C GLN A 448 -29.40 9.85 17.79
N ILE A 449 -28.11 9.57 18.03
CA ILE A 449 -27.26 10.40 18.88
C ILE A 449 -27.07 11.77 18.24
N ASP A 450 -26.72 11.81 16.95
CA ASP A 450 -26.51 13.05 16.19
C ASP A 450 -27.79 13.89 16.16
N TYR A 451 -28.95 13.26 15.93
CA TYR A 451 -30.25 13.94 15.99
C TYR A 451 -30.55 14.53 17.38
N THR A 452 -30.23 13.80 18.44
CA THR A 452 -30.44 14.25 19.81
C THR A 452 -29.52 15.41 20.18
N LEU A 453 -28.25 15.35 19.78
CA LEU A 453 -27.28 16.42 19.94
C LEU A 453 -27.71 17.68 19.19
N ASP A 454 -28.06 17.56 17.92
CA ASP A 454 -28.50 18.69 17.09
C ASP A 454 -29.78 19.34 17.63
N ARG A 455 -30.71 18.55 18.18
CA ARG A 455 -31.89 19.07 18.89
C ARG A 455 -31.52 19.85 20.16
N ARG A 456 -30.54 19.39 20.94
CA ARG A 456 -30.06 20.08 22.15
C ARG A 456 -29.31 21.35 21.81
N ILE A 457 -28.45 21.33 20.79
CA ILE A 457 -27.72 22.51 20.31
C ILE A 457 -28.69 23.59 19.83
N ARG A 458 -29.70 23.22 19.02
CA ARG A 458 -30.72 24.17 18.58
C ARG A 458 -31.48 24.80 19.74
N LYS A 459 -31.86 24.01 20.76
CA LYS A 459 -32.47 24.55 21.98
C LYS A 459 -31.54 25.52 22.72
N ALA A 460 -30.26 25.20 22.82
CA ALA A 460 -29.27 26.08 23.43
C ALA A 460 -29.11 27.39 22.65
N HIS A 461 -29.03 27.33 21.31
CA HIS A 461 -28.95 28.52 20.45
C HIS A 461 -30.18 29.43 20.58
N VAL A 462 -31.39 28.85 20.66
CA VAL A 462 -32.62 29.62 20.90
C VAL A 462 -32.59 30.26 22.28
N ALA A 463 -32.17 29.53 23.32
CA ALA A 463 -32.02 30.10 24.66
C ALA A 463 -31.02 31.26 24.70
N PHE A 464 -29.83 31.08 24.11
CA PHE A 464 -28.83 32.14 24.02
C PHE A 464 -29.31 33.35 23.21
N ARG A 465 -30.07 33.12 22.14
CA ARG A 465 -30.69 34.19 21.36
C ARG A 465 -31.70 34.98 22.20
N ASN A 466 -32.60 34.29 22.90
CA ASN A 466 -33.59 34.94 23.76
C ASN A 466 -32.93 35.74 24.89
N THR A 467 -31.87 35.20 25.51
CA THR A 467 -31.10 35.95 26.52
C THR A 467 -30.43 37.18 25.92
N ARG A 468 -29.88 37.10 24.70
CA ARG A 468 -29.28 38.25 24.02
C ARG A 468 -30.29 39.31 23.62
N GLU A 469 -31.52 38.90 23.26
CA GLU A 469 -32.61 39.79 22.87
C GLU A 469 -33.28 40.44 24.10
N SER A 470 -33.32 39.75 25.25
CA SER A 470 -33.83 40.31 26.52
C SER A 470 -32.81 41.18 27.25
N GLU A 471 -31.51 41.02 26.97
CA GLU A 471 -30.47 41.89 27.51
C GLU A 471 -30.43 43.25 26.82
N SER A 472 -30.53 44.32 27.60
CA SER A 472 -30.37 45.71 27.15
C SER A 472 -29.03 45.89 26.42
N ALA A 473 -29.04 46.68 25.34
CA ALA A 473 -27.85 46.97 24.55
C ALA A 473 -26.69 47.54 25.40
N ILE A 474 -27.03 48.29 26.46
CA ILE A 474 -26.07 48.89 27.40
C ILE A 474 -25.37 47.79 28.23
N VAL A 475 -26.12 46.79 28.72
CA VAL A 475 -25.56 45.67 29.50
C VAL A 475 -24.65 44.81 28.62
N ARG A 476 -25.02 44.61 27.36
CA ARG A 476 -24.20 43.88 26.38
C ARG A 476 -22.90 44.62 26.06
N ALA A 477 -22.95 45.94 25.87
CA ALA A 477 -21.77 46.76 25.65
C ALA A 477 -20.84 46.73 26.88
N TRP A 478 -21.39 46.87 28.09
CA TRP A 478 -20.62 46.82 29.33
C TRP A 478 -19.91 45.47 29.53
N LYS A 479 -20.59 44.35 29.29
CA LYS A 479 -19.98 43.01 29.38
C LYS A 479 -18.84 42.82 28.36
N ARG A 480 -18.99 43.36 27.14
CA ARG A 480 -17.94 43.30 26.11
C ARG A 480 -16.72 44.12 26.49
N ILE A 481 -16.91 45.34 26.97
CA ILE A 481 -15.83 46.23 27.42
C ILE A 481 -15.06 45.58 28.58
N ARG A 482 -15.76 44.93 29.52
CA ARG A 482 -15.11 44.24 30.65
C ARG A 482 -14.39 42.95 30.26
N ALA A 483 -14.76 42.33 29.14
CA ALA A 483 -14.12 41.13 28.62
C ALA A 483 -12.92 41.44 27.71
N LEU A 484 -12.65 42.73 27.43
CA LEU A 484 -11.45 43.13 26.70
C LEU A 484 -10.21 42.95 27.59
N PRO A 485 -9.10 42.45 27.01
CA PRO A 485 -7.79 42.48 27.66
C PRO A 485 -7.42 43.91 28.07
N LEU A 486 -6.67 44.07 29.18
CA LEU A 486 -6.27 45.38 29.72
C LEU A 486 -5.34 46.16 28.76
N ASP A 487 -4.72 45.47 27.82
CA ASP A 487 -3.82 45.92 26.78
C ASP A 487 -4.52 46.11 25.42
N TYR A 488 -5.86 46.08 25.38
CA TYR A 488 -6.60 46.36 24.15
C TYR A 488 -6.50 47.85 23.79
N ASP A 489 -5.67 48.16 22.79
CA ASP A 489 -5.55 49.48 22.17
C ASP A 489 -6.48 49.58 20.95
N SER A 490 -7.36 50.58 20.95
CA SER A 490 -8.29 50.83 19.85
C SER A 490 -7.69 51.66 18.72
N GLU A 491 -6.45 52.14 18.85
CA GLU A 491 -5.77 52.95 17.82
C GLU A 491 -4.91 52.13 16.84
N GLU A 492 -4.76 50.82 17.06
CA GLU A 492 -3.91 49.94 16.24
C GLU A 492 -4.68 49.12 15.18
N GLU A 493 -5.97 49.41 14.93
CA GLU A 493 -6.81 48.75 13.89
C GLU A 493 -7.20 49.67 12.72
#